data_AF-A0A1G3RV53-F1
#
_entry.id   AF-A0A1G3RV53-F1
#
_cell.length_a   1.000
_cell.length_b   1.000
_cell.length_c   1.000
_cell.angle_alpha   90.00
_cell.angle_beta   90.00
_cell.angle_gamma   90.00
#
_symmetry.space_group_name_H-M   'P 1'
#
loop_
_entity.id
_entity.type
_entity.pdbx_description
1 polymer ?
#
loop_
_entity_poly.entity_id
_entity_poly.type
_entity_poly.pdbx_seq_one_letter_code
_entity_poly.pdbx_strand_id
1 'polypeptide(L)'
;MGPYSFVPFMECRHDLVSMDHTVDGWVQAGDRKISMDSGRGYIEKDWGSSMPSSWIWTQSNQFPTTGDSLMFSLANIPWLGGHFPGFLCAALLSGSGRPRQVQVWATWNGSRIEALKVDDSTVSLVIARKDERLSLNLGRRRGGLLLAPVAGAMERRIAESIDSTMSVRLERAGQMVYEGTAPKAGLETAGNLAELGLSPGKAKKEKDI
;
A
#
# COMPACT_ATOMS: atom_id res chain seq x y z
N MET A 1 -7.21 -11.36 -1.38
CA MET A 1 -7.32 -11.45 -2.86
C MET A 1 -8.74 -11.67 -3.44
N GLY A 2 -9.82 -11.79 -2.63
CA GLY A 2 -11.18 -11.98 -3.17
C GLY A 2 -11.28 -13.24 -4.06
N PRO A 3 -12.04 -13.24 -5.17
CA PRO A 3 -12.18 -14.40 -6.04
C PRO A 3 -10.84 -14.89 -6.63
N TYR A 4 -9.84 -14.01 -6.75
CA TYR A 4 -8.52 -14.40 -7.23
C TYR A 4 -7.82 -15.39 -6.30
N SER A 5 -8.19 -15.50 -5.01
CA SER A 5 -7.59 -16.49 -4.11
C SER A 5 -7.72 -17.94 -4.60
N PHE A 6 -8.73 -18.22 -5.43
CA PHE A 6 -9.00 -19.54 -5.99
C PHE A 6 -8.32 -19.80 -7.33
N VAL A 7 -7.65 -18.80 -7.90
CA VAL A 7 -6.96 -18.95 -9.19
C VAL A 7 -5.67 -19.75 -8.97
N PRO A 8 -5.50 -20.88 -9.67
CA PRO A 8 -4.29 -21.68 -9.55
C PRO A 8 -3.09 -20.94 -10.17
N PHE A 9 -1.87 -21.30 -9.75
CA PHE A 9 -0.61 -20.80 -10.33
C PHE A 9 -0.39 -19.27 -10.30
N MET A 10 -1.12 -18.51 -9.47
CA MET A 10 -0.79 -17.10 -9.27
C MET A 10 0.62 -16.95 -8.71
N GLU A 11 1.36 -16.00 -9.29
CA GLU A 11 2.73 -15.65 -8.90
C GLU A 11 2.79 -15.28 -7.42
N CYS A 12 1.89 -14.38 -6.99
CA CYS A 12 1.79 -13.95 -5.62
C CYS A 12 0.33 -13.90 -5.16
N ARG A 13 0.06 -14.44 -3.97
CA ARG A 13 -1.19 -14.33 -3.23
C ARG A 13 -0.95 -13.50 -1.99
N HIS A 14 -1.92 -12.64 -1.69
CA HIS A 14 -1.91 -11.71 -0.55
C HIS A 14 -3.03 -12.05 0.43
N ASP A 15 -2.68 -12.19 1.70
CA ASP A 15 -3.65 -12.35 2.78
C ASP A 15 -3.34 -11.46 3.99
N LEU A 16 -4.36 -10.74 4.47
CA LEU A 16 -4.25 -9.82 5.59
C LEU A 16 -4.64 -10.55 6.86
N VAL A 17 -3.67 -10.76 7.76
CA VAL A 17 -3.89 -11.51 9.01
C VAL A 17 -4.26 -10.57 10.15
N SER A 18 -3.56 -9.45 10.28
CA SER A 18 -3.84 -8.46 11.31
C SER A 18 -3.53 -7.06 10.79
N MET A 19 -4.53 -6.19 10.85
CA MET A 19 -4.38 -4.78 10.47
C MET A 19 -3.88 -3.91 11.62
N ASP A 20 -4.15 -4.32 12.86
CA ASP A 20 -3.69 -3.66 14.07
C ASP A 20 -3.72 -4.62 15.26
N HIS A 21 -2.60 -4.76 15.95
CA HIS A 21 -2.50 -5.51 17.21
C HIS A 21 -1.42 -4.91 18.11
N THR A 22 -1.51 -5.16 19.41
CA THR A 22 -0.45 -4.79 20.36
C THR A 22 0.78 -5.66 20.16
N VAL A 23 1.95 -5.04 20.22
CA VAL A 23 3.26 -5.71 20.24
C VAL A 23 3.90 -5.42 21.59
N ASP A 24 4.43 -6.45 22.22
CA ASP A 24 5.22 -6.34 23.45
C ASP A 24 6.52 -7.13 23.30
N GLY A 25 7.61 -6.62 23.88
CA GLY A 25 8.93 -7.21 23.78
C GLY A 25 10.02 -6.22 23.38
N TRP A 26 11.09 -6.72 22.78
CA TRP A 26 12.26 -5.90 22.45
C TRP A 26 13.08 -6.51 21.32
N VAL A 27 13.86 -5.66 20.67
CA VAL A 27 14.88 -6.04 19.68
C VAL A 27 16.26 -5.69 20.21
N GLN A 28 17.22 -6.60 20.08
CA GLN A 28 18.62 -6.34 20.40
C GLN A 28 19.39 -6.01 19.12
N ALA A 29 19.99 -4.82 19.06
CA ALA A 29 20.83 -4.38 17.96
C ALA A 29 22.23 -4.05 18.50
N GLY A 30 23.17 -4.99 18.35
CA GLY A 30 24.47 -4.92 19.03
C GLY A 30 24.27 -4.95 20.54
N ASP A 31 24.81 -3.95 21.25
CA ASP A 31 24.65 -3.82 22.70
C ASP A 31 23.39 -3.05 23.11
N ARG A 32 22.64 -2.50 22.14
CA ARG A 32 21.43 -1.71 22.42
C ARG A 32 20.18 -2.59 22.43
N LYS A 33 19.47 -2.59 23.57
CA LYS A 33 18.13 -3.13 23.71
C LYS A 33 17.08 -2.05 23.39
N ILE A 34 16.23 -2.31 22.41
CA ILE A 34 15.17 -1.40 21.96
C ILE A 34 13.84 -2.02 22.38
N SER A 35 13.12 -1.40 23.33
CA SER A 35 11.79 -1.85 23.72
C SER A 35 10.77 -1.57 22.61
N MET A 36 9.86 -2.51 22.42
CA MET A 36 8.72 -2.48 21.53
C MET A 36 7.40 -2.57 22.32
N ASP A 37 7.46 -2.43 23.65
CA ASP A 37 6.32 -2.60 24.56
C ASP A 37 5.20 -1.61 24.23
N SER A 38 3.95 -2.10 24.25
CA SER A 38 2.75 -1.37 23.82
C SER A 38 2.84 -0.83 22.38
N GLY A 39 3.69 -1.45 21.55
CA GLY A 39 3.81 -1.16 20.14
C GLY A 39 2.55 -1.56 19.37
N ARG A 40 2.49 -1.15 18.10
CA ARG A 40 1.40 -1.53 17.19
C ARG A 40 1.96 -2.27 15.99
N GLY A 41 1.36 -3.42 15.68
CA GLY A 41 1.82 -4.31 14.63
C GLY A 41 0.82 -4.52 13.51
N TYR A 42 1.35 -4.99 12.38
CA TYR A 42 0.62 -5.39 11.19
C TYR A 42 1.18 -6.73 10.70
N ILE A 43 0.33 -7.62 10.20
CA ILE A 43 0.75 -8.92 9.66
C ILE A 43 0.00 -9.20 8.35
N GLU A 44 0.77 -9.52 7.33
CA GLU A 44 0.31 -10.07 6.06
C GLU A 44 1.07 -11.34 5.71
N LYS A 45 0.53 -12.11 4.77
CA LYS A 45 1.18 -13.26 4.17
C LYS A 45 1.22 -13.07 2.66
N ASP A 46 2.42 -13.28 2.12
CA ASP A 46 2.66 -13.32 0.69
C ASP A 46 3.24 -14.67 0.31
N TRP A 47 2.61 -15.35 -0.66
CA TRP A 47 3.07 -16.66 -1.12
C TRP A 47 2.68 -16.95 -2.57
N GLY A 48 3.47 -17.82 -3.21
CA GLY A 48 3.27 -18.26 -4.58
C GLY A 48 4.59 -18.64 -5.23
N SER A 49 4.70 -18.48 -6.55
CA SER A 49 5.92 -18.82 -7.29
C SER A 49 6.91 -17.65 -7.42
N SER A 50 6.45 -16.39 -7.37
CA SER A 50 7.31 -15.20 -7.54
C SER A 50 6.60 -13.91 -7.10
N MET A 51 7.35 -12.83 -6.82
CA MET A 51 6.75 -11.50 -6.74
C MET A 51 6.35 -10.97 -8.13
N PRO A 52 5.30 -10.12 -8.23
CA PRO A 52 4.86 -9.50 -9.48
C PRO A 52 5.96 -8.74 -10.22
N SER A 53 5.83 -8.51 -11.54
CA SER A 53 6.85 -7.78 -12.33
C SER A 53 7.07 -6.34 -11.85
N SER A 54 5.99 -5.68 -11.43
CA SER A 54 5.97 -4.33 -10.88
C SER A 54 4.89 -4.21 -9.82
N TRP A 55 5.17 -3.45 -8.75
CA TRP A 55 4.20 -3.18 -7.69
C TRP A 55 4.48 -1.89 -6.92
N ILE A 56 3.42 -1.43 -6.25
CA ILE A 56 3.44 -0.43 -5.20
C ILE A 56 2.74 -1.06 -4.01
N TRP A 57 3.42 -1.11 -2.87
CA TRP A 57 2.83 -1.54 -1.60
C TRP A 57 3.04 -0.45 -0.56
N THR A 58 2.04 -0.24 0.30
CA THR A 58 2.17 0.62 1.45
C THR A 58 1.27 0.18 2.59
N GLN A 59 1.75 0.39 3.81
CA GLN A 59 0.99 0.11 5.01
C GLN A 59 1.33 1.12 6.10
N SER A 60 0.31 1.51 6.86
CA SER A 60 0.50 2.12 8.16
C SER A 60 -0.67 1.86 9.09
N ASN A 61 -0.34 1.66 10.35
CA ASN A 61 -1.26 1.70 11.47
C ASN A 61 -0.77 2.72 12.50
N GLN A 62 -0.13 3.82 12.07
CA GLN A 62 0.31 4.91 12.97
C GLN A 62 -0.49 6.19 12.76
N PHE A 63 -1.78 6.05 12.49
CA PHE A 63 -2.70 7.19 12.41
C PHE A 63 -3.00 7.77 13.81
N PRO A 64 -3.46 9.04 13.89
CA PRO A 64 -3.73 9.71 15.16
C PRO A 64 -4.73 8.97 16.07
N THR A 65 -5.72 8.30 15.47
CA THR A 65 -6.69 7.49 16.22
C THR A 65 -6.18 6.06 16.35
N THR A 66 -6.01 5.58 17.58
CA THR A 66 -5.61 4.18 17.83
C THR A 66 -6.57 3.19 17.17
N GLY A 67 -6.01 2.12 16.61
CA GLY A 67 -6.72 1.15 15.80
C GLY A 67 -6.79 1.50 14.32
N ASP A 68 -6.64 2.78 13.94
CA ASP A 68 -6.73 3.16 12.53
C ASP A 68 -5.55 2.57 11.78
N SER A 69 -5.86 1.98 10.63
CA SER A 69 -4.90 1.20 9.83
C SER A 69 -5.33 1.17 8.38
N LEU A 70 -4.37 1.24 7.48
CA LEU A 70 -4.58 1.14 6.06
C LEU A 70 -3.44 0.36 5.42
N MET A 71 -3.79 -0.53 4.50
CA MET A 71 -2.88 -1.15 3.55
C MET A 71 -3.39 -0.88 2.13
N PHE A 72 -2.46 -0.63 1.21
CA PHE A 72 -2.70 -0.59 -0.22
C PHE A 72 -1.61 -1.37 -0.95
N SER A 73 -2.03 -2.21 -1.89
CA SER A 73 -1.16 -2.92 -2.82
C SER A 73 -1.73 -2.80 -4.22
N LEU A 74 -0.87 -2.46 -5.19
CA LEU A 74 -1.14 -2.44 -6.62
C LEU A 74 0.00 -3.19 -7.30
N ALA A 75 -0.33 -4.18 -8.12
CA ALA A 75 0.65 -5.02 -8.79
C ALA A 75 0.22 -5.35 -10.22
N ASN A 76 1.21 -5.62 -11.07
CA ASN A 76 0.96 -6.19 -12.39
C ASN A 76 0.75 -7.70 -12.26
N ILE A 77 -0.47 -8.18 -12.46
CA ILE A 77 -0.88 -9.57 -12.25
C ILE A 77 -0.91 -10.30 -13.59
N PRO A 78 -0.20 -11.45 -13.73
CA PRO A 78 -0.34 -12.30 -14.91
C PRO A 78 -1.75 -12.85 -15.04
N TRP A 79 -2.30 -12.81 -16.24
CA TRP A 79 -3.63 -13.33 -16.53
C TRP A 79 -3.73 -13.89 -17.93
N LEU A 80 -3.90 -15.23 -18.03
CA LEU A 80 -4.18 -16.00 -19.24
C LEU A 80 -3.65 -15.38 -20.54
N GLY A 81 -2.32 -15.42 -20.72
CA GLY A 81 -1.64 -14.93 -21.92
C GLY A 81 -1.34 -13.42 -21.94
N GLY A 82 -1.67 -12.69 -20.88
CA GLY A 82 -1.35 -11.28 -20.71
C GLY A 82 -1.13 -10.89 -19.24
N HIS A 83 -1.34 -9.62 -18.94
CA HIS A 83 -1.20 -9.05 -17.60
C HIS A 83 -2.22 -7.92 -17.40
N PHE A 84 -2.56 -7.63 -16.14
CA PHE A 84 -3.37 -6.47 -15.79
C PHE A 84 -2.96 -5.87 -14.44
N PRO A 85 -3.12 -4.55 -14.24
CA PRO A 85 -2.94 -3.93 -12.93
C PRO A 85 -4.09 -4.31 -11.99
N GLY A 86 -3.78 -5.12 -10.97
CA GLY A 86 -4.69 -5.49 -9.90
C GLY A 86 -4.33 -4.80 -8.59
N PHE A 87 -5.34 -4.36 -7.82
CA PHE A 87 -5.11 -3.72 -6.53
C PHE A 87 -6.04 -4.22 -5.43
N LEU A 88 -5.57 -4.05 -4.20
CA LEU A 88 -6.28 -4.25 -2.95
C LEU A 88 -5.94 -3.10 -2.00
N CYS A 89 -6.96 -2.43 -1.50
CA CYS A 89 -6.87 -1.52 -0.38
C CYS A 89 -7.80 -2.02 0.72
N ALA A 90 -7.28 -2.14 1.93
CA ALA A 90 -8.06 -2.45 3.13
C ALA A 90 -7.80 -1.37 4.16
N ALA A 91 -8.86 -0.86 4.79
CA ALA A 91 -8.75 0.17 5.81
C ALA A 91 -9.69 -0.06 7.00
N LEU A 92 -9.17 0.16 8.21
CA LEU A 92 -9.92 0.38 9.44
C LEU A 92 -9.82 1.87 9.75
N LEU A 93 -10.89 2.63 9.50
CA LEU A 93 -10.89 4.09 9.69
C LEU A 93 -12.03 4.49 10.63
N SER A 94 -11.67 5.11 11.76
CA SER A 94 -12.62 5.69 12.71
C SER A 94 -13.32 6.90 12.09
N GLY A 95 -14.46 7.31 12.63
CA GLY A 95 -15.11 8.56 12.22
C GLY A 95 -15.84 8.54 10.87
N SER A 96 -15.88 7.40 10.16
CA SER A 96 -16.54 7.29 8.84
C SER A 96 -18.08 7.33 8.85
N GLY A 97 -18.71 7.70 9.98
CA GLY A 97 -20.16 7.66 10.17
C GLY A 97 -20.75 6.25 10.31
N ARG A 98 -19.89 5.23 10.47
CA ARG A 98 -20.25 3.82 10.62
C ARG A 98 -19.44 3.17 11.75
N PRO A 99 -19.91 2.04 12.31
CA PRO A 99 -19.09 1.21 13.20
C PRO A 99 -17.75 0.87 12.54
N ARG A 100 -16.71 0.77 13.37
CA ARG A 100 -15.37 0.41 12.90
C ARG A 100 -15.39 -0.97 12.27
N GLN A 101 -15.24 -1.02 10.95
CA GLN A 101 -15.25 -2.25 10.16
C GLN A 101 -14.19 -2.16 9.05
N VAL A 102 -13.73 -3.32 8.59
CA VAL A 102 -12.80 -3.38 7.46
C VAL A 102 -13.53 -2.90 6.20
N GLN A 103 -13.01 -1.83 5.61
CA GLN A 103 -13.47 -1.29 4.33
C GLN A 103 -12.48 -1.76 3.26
N VAL A 104 -13.01 -2.31 2.17
CA VAL A 104 -12.19 -2.91 1.10
C VAL A 104 -12.51 -2.24 -0.22
N TRP A 105 -11.46 -1.78 -0.91
CA TRP A 105 -11.51 -1.37 -2.31
C TRP A 105 -10.57 -2.27 -3.11
N ALA A 106 -11.07 -2.92 -4.14
CA ALA A 106 -10.26 -3.84 -4.94
C ALA A 106 -10.77 -3.93 -6.37
N THR A 107 -9.90 -4.37 -7.29
CA THR A 107 -10.24 -4.53 -8.72
C THR A 107 -11.49 -5.40 -8.94
N TRP A 108 -11.78 -6.35 -8.04
CA TRP A 108 -12.92 -7.27 -8.17
C TRP A 108 -14.22 -6.77 -7.53
N ASN A 109 -14.27 -5.62 -6.86
CA ASN A 109 -15.47 -5.16 -6.13
C ASN A 109 -16.11 -3.86 -6.67
N GLY A 110 -15.79 -3.54 -7.93
CA GLY A 110 -16.24 -2.33 -8.62
C GLY A 110 -15.46 -1.07 -8.26
N SER A 111 -14.35 -1.21 -7.52
CA SER A 111 -13.43 -0.10 -7.28
C SER A 111 -12.49 0.06 -8.46
N ARG A 112 -12.05 1.30 -8.70
CA ARG A 112 -11.04 1.63 -9.72
C ARG A 112 -10.05 2.65 -9.18
N ILE A 113 -8.83 2.62 -9.71
CA ILE A 113 -7.89 3.73 -9.55
C ILE A 113 -8.31 4.82 -10.53
N GLU A 114 -8.73 5.97 -10.02
CA GLU A 114 -9.13 7.14 -10.81
C GLU A 114 -7.91 7.97 -11.21
N ALA A 115 -6.91 8.06 -10.34
CA ALA A 115 -5.66 8.74 -10.60
C ALA A 115 -4.52 8.04 -9.85
N LEU A 116 -3.35 7.97 -10.48
CA LEU A 116 -2.11 7.52 -9.87
C LEU A 116 -0.96 8.32 -10.47
N LYS A 117 -0.17 8.95 -9.60
CA LYS A 117 1.05 9.66 -9.96
C LYS A 117 2.17 9.15 -9.06
N VAL A 118 3.26 8.76 -9.67
CA VAL A 118 4.49 8.38 -8.97
C VAL A 118 5.60 9.27 -9.47
N ASP A 119 6.33 9.87 -8.53
CA ASP A 119 7.61 10.50 -8.78
C ASP A 119 8.66 10.00 -7.76
N ASP A 120 9.88 10.54 -7.85
CA ASP A 120 11.01 10.10 -7.04
C ASP A 120 10.79 10.31 -5.53
N SER A 121 9.91 11.23 -5.16
CA SER A 121 9.69 11.65 -3.77
C SER A 121 8.29 11.34 -3.25
N THR A 122 7.33 11.10 -4.13
CA THR A 122 5.92 10.94 -3.76
C THR A 122 5.20 9.88 -4.58
N VAL A 123 4.17 9.30 -3.96
CA VAL A 123 3.16 8.49 -4.63
C VAL A 123 1.79 9.04 -4.23
N SER A 124 1.03 9.53 -5.20
CA SER A 124 -0.31 10.06 -5.00
C SER A 124 -1.31 9.22 -5.77
N LEU A 125 -2.37 8.78 -5.12
CA LEU A 125 -3.39 7.97 -5.79
C LEU A 125 -4.80 8.26 -5.27
N VAL A 126 -5.78 8.01 -6.14
CA VAL A 126 -7.20 8.16 -5.86
C VAL A 126 -7.91 6.89 -6.27
N ILE A 127 -8.60 6.25 -5.31
CA ILE A 127 -9.47 5.11 -5.54
C ILE A 127 -10.92 5.59 -5.49
N ALA A 128 -11.72 5.20 -6.47
CA ALA A 128 -13.13 5.53 -6.55
C ALA A 128 -13.99 4.27 -6.54
N ARG A 129 -15.10 4.32 -5.79
CA ARG A 129 -16.12 3.26 -5.77
C ARG A 129 -17.48 3.85 -5.42
N LYS A 130 -18.46 3.76 -6.33
CA LYS A 130 -19.77 4.42 -6.17
C LYS A 130 -19.59 5.91 -5.85
N ASP A 131 -20.11 6.37 -4.71
CA ASP A 131 -20.02 7.72 -4.18
C ASP A 131 -18.80 7.93 -3.24
N GLU A 132 -17.96 6.91 -3.07
CA GLU A 132 -16.75 6.98 -2.24
C GLU A 132 -15.51 7.35 -3.07
N ARG A 133 -14.67 8.21 -2.50
CA ARG A 133 -13.38 8.60 -3.05
C ARG A 133 -12.31 8.57 -1.95
N LEU A 134 -11.35 7.67 -2.07
CA LEU A 134 -10.23 7.50 -1.14
C LEU A 134 -8.95 8.03 -1.79
N SER A 135 -8.39 9.09 -1.23
CA SER A 135 -7.14 9.69 -1.68
C SER A 135 -6.01 9.32 -0.74
N LEU A 136 -4.88 8.88 -1.29
CA LEU A 136 -3.64 8.62 -0.55
C LEU A 136 -2.52 9.47 -1.13
N ASN A 137 -1.76 10.11 -0.25
CA ASN A 137 -0.53 10.81 -0.60
C ASN A 137 0.60 10.29 0.29
N LEU A 138 1.58 9.68 -0.36
CA LEU A 138 2.74 9.07 0.28
C LEU A 138 3.95 9.95 0.00
N GLY A 139 4.63 10.37 1.05
CA GLY A 139 5.90 11.07 0.98
C GLY A 139 7.02 10.08 1.26
N ARG A 140 7.84 9.77 0.25
CA ARG A 140 9.04 8.96 0.41
C ARG A 140 10.02 9.72 1.32
N ARG A 141 10.63 8.97 2.22
CA ARG A 141 11.71 9.44 3.09
C ARG A 141 12.93 8.56 2.82
N ARG A 142 13.67 8.15 3.85
CA ARG A 142 14.91 7.39 3.65
C ARG A 142 14.56 5.95 3.27
N GLY A 143 14.75 5.63 2.00
CA GLY A 143 14.65 4.27 1.50
C GLY A 143 15.94 3.47 1.64
N GLY A 144 15.81 2.17 1.89
CA GLY A 144 16.84 1.17 1.68
C GLY A 144 16.59 0.39 0.38
N LEU A 145 17.65 -0.19 -0.18
CA LEU A 145 17.51 -1.19 -1.24
C LEU A 145 17.53 -2.58 -0.62
N LEU A 146 16.43 -3.32 -0.73
CA LEU A 146 16.33 -4.71 -0.31
C LEU A 146 16.29 -5.65 -1.52
N LEU A 147 16.48 -6.95 -1.27
CA LEU A 147 16.35 -8.01 -2.27
C LEU A 147 14.96 -8.67 -2.18
N ALA A 148 14.39 -9.04 -3.32
CA ALA A 148 13.11 -9.76 -3.45
C ALA A 148 13.29 -11.04 -4.27
N PRO A 149 12.40 -12.02 -4.09
CA PRO A 149 12.43 -13.25 -4.85
C PRO A 149 11.95 -13.06 -6.30
N VAL A 150 12.68 -13.65 -7.23
CA VAL A 150 12.32 -13.88 -8.63
C VAL A 150 12.48 -15.38 -8.87
N ALA A 151 11.37 -16.08 -9.12
CA ALA A 151 11.37 -17.54 -9.25
C ALA A 151 12.12 -18.28 -8.11
N GLY A 152 12.02 -17.77 -6.88
CA GLY A 152 12.67 -18.32 -5.69
C GLY A 152 14.09 -17.80 -5.39
N ALA A 153 14.71 -17.03 -6.28
CA ALA A 153 16.05 -16.44 -6.07
C ALA A 153 15.96 -14.96 -5.66
N MET A 154 16.74 -14.53 -4.66
CA MET A 154 16.72 -13.16 -4.11
C MET A 154 17.50 -12.16 -4.98
N GLU A 155 17.01 -11.87 -6.18
CA GLU A 155 17.77 -11.11 -7.20
C GLU A 155 17.19 -9.70 -7.49
N ARG A 156 15.90 -9.47 -7.23
CA ARG A 156 15.26 -8.20 -7.57
C ARG A 156 15.54 -7.16 -6.49
N ARG A 157 15.90 -5.94 -6.88
CA ARG A 157 16.05 -4.81 -5.94
C ARG A 157 14.72 -4.12 -5.72
N ILE A 158 14.36 -3.90 -4.46
CA ILE A 158 13.18 -3.14 -4.03
C ILE A 158 13.66 -1.87 -3.35
N ALA A 159 13.09 -0.73 -3.73
CA ALA A 159 13.19 0.48 -2.93
C ALA A 159 12.10 0.43 -1.86
N GLU A 160 12.50 0.19 -0.61
CA GLU A 160 11.62 0.16 0.56
C GLU A 160 11.94 1.31 1.50
N SER A 161 10.92 1.98 2.02
CA SER A 161 11.04 3.05 2.99
C SER A 161 10.08 2.81 4.14
N ILE A 162 10.60 2.62 5.35
CA ILE A 162 9.82 2.39 6.59
C ILE A 162 9.48 3.69 7.34
N ASP A 163 10.04 4.82 6.90
CA ASP A 163 9.84 6.15 7.50
C ASP A 163 9.04 7.09 6.58
N SER A 164 8.30 6.54 5.61
CA SER A 164 7.46 7.33 4.71
C SER A 164 6.29 7.95 5.45
N THR A 165 5.79 9.10 4.98
CA THR A 165 4.55 9.69 5.52
C THR A 165 3.36 9.25 4.67
N MET A 166 2.22 8.92 5.29
CA MET A 166 0.98 8.58 4.58
C MET A 166 -0.15 9.51 5.01
N SER A 167 -0.68 10.30 4.07
CA SER A 167 -1.89 11.10 4.28
C SER A 167 -3.07 10.47 3.55
N VAL A 168 -4.19 10.32 4.24
CA VAL A 168 -5.39 9.65 3.76
C VAL A 168 -6.59 10.57 3.91
N ARG A 169 -7.41 10.64 2.87
CA ARG A 169 -8.71 11.31 2.88
C ARG A 169 -9.76 10.39 2.29
N LEU A 170 -10.89 10.23 2.98
CA LEU A 170 -12.06 9.52 2.48
C LEU A 170 -13.22 10.49 2.38
N GLU A 171 -13.76 10.61 1.17
CA GLU A 171 -14.98 11.35 0.88
C GLU A 171 -16.11 10.39 0.54
N ARG A 172 -17.34 10.74 0.93
CA ARG A 172 -18.59 10.05 0.58
C ARG A 172 -19.61 11.07 0.13
N ALA A 173 -20.16 10.90 -1.07
CA ALA A 173 -21.12 11.85 -1.65
C ALA A 173 -20.64 13.32 -1.58
N GLY A 174 -19.33 13.54 -1.76
CA GLY A 174 -18.69 14.86 -1.69
C GLY A 174 -18.42 15.40 -0.29
N GLN A 175 -18.77 14.67 0.77
CA GLN A 175 -18.49 15.05 2.15
C GLN A 175 -17.24 14.32 2.66
N MET A 176 -16.34 15.05 3.32
CA MET A 176 -15.19 14.46 4.00
C MET A 176 -15.65 13.67 5.22
N VAL A 177 -15.40 12.36 5.23
CA VAL A 177 -15.77 11.46 6.34
C VAL A 177 -14.57 10.93 7.11
N TYR A 178 -13.35 11.09 6.59
CA TYR A 178 -12.12 10.79 7.30
C TYR A 178 -10.95 11.58 6.73
N GLU A 179 -10.11 12.12 7.61
CA GLU A 179 -8.80 12.68 7.26
C GLU A 179 -7.80 12.28 8.33
N GLY A 180 -6.62 11.80 7.91
CA GLY A 180 -5.57 11.43 8.85
C GLY A 180 -4.21 11.28 8.18
N THR A 181 -3.16 11.61 8.93
CA THR A 181 -1.77 11.45 8.49
C THR A 181 -1.02 10.56 9.46
N ALA A 182 -0.48 9.46 8.94
CA ALA A 182 0.48 8.63 9.65
C ALA A 182 1.91 9.13 9.38
N PRO A 183 2.71 9.41 10.42
CA PRO A 183 4.08 9.94 10.26
C PRO A 183 5.08 8.88 9.82
N LYS A 184 4.73 7.59 9.96
CA LYS A 184 5.54 6.46 9.50
C LYS A 184 4.66 5.44 8.79
N ALA A 185 5.11 5.02 7.63
CA ALA A 185 4.47 4.06 6.76
C ALA A 185 5.55 3.28 6.03
N GLY A 186 5.32 1.97 5.89
CA GLY A 186 6.02 1.17 4.91
C GLY A 186 5.59 1.62 3.52
N LEU A 187 6.56 1.74 2.61
CA LEU A 187 6.33 2.01 1.20
C LEU A 187 7.37 1.25 0.39
N GLU A 188 6.89 0.40 -0.50
CA GLU A 188 7.69 -0.31 -1.47
C GLU A 188 7.28 0.09 -2.88
N THR A 189 8.27 0.27 -3.74
CA THR A 189 8.04 0.30 -5.19
C THR A 189 9.09 -0.50 -5.91
N ALA A 190 8.66 -1.31 -6.87
CA ALA A 190 9.56 -2.14 -7.66
C ALA A 190 9.07 -2.31 -9.10
N GLY A 191 10.02 -2.62 -9.99
CA GLY A 191 9.77 -2.87 -11.40
C GLY A 191 9.46 -1.62 -12.22
N ASN A 192 8.93 -1.84 -13.43
CA ASN A 192 8.52 -0.77 -14.33
C ASN A 192 7.11 -0.28 -13.97
N LEU A 193 7.03 0.78 -13.17
CA LEU A 193 5.73 1.28 -12.69
C LEU A 193 4.83 1.80 -13.83
N ALA A 194 5.37 2.09 -15.02
CA ALA A 194 4.56 2.48 -16.17
C ALA A 194 3.53 1.40 -16.57
N GLU A 195 3.82 0.13 -16.29
CA GLU A 195 2.92 -1.02 -16.52
C GLU A 195 1.67 -0.97 -15.64
N LEU A 196 1.70 -0.22 -14.53
CA LEU A 196 0.59 -0.11 -13.58
C LEU A 196 -0.48 0.92 -13.99
N GLY A 197 -0.47 1.35 -15.27
CA GLY A 197 -1.41 2.33 -15.80
C GLY A 197 -1.02 3.79 -15.51
N LEU A 198 0.27 4.06 -15.26
CA LEU A 198 0.78 5.41 -15.03
C LEU A 198 0.84 6.22 -16.33
N SER A 199 0.33 7.45 -16.29
CA SER A 199 0.84 8.51 -17.16
C SER A 199 1.98 9.22 -16.44
N PRO A 200 3.20 9.36 -17.02
CA PRO A 200 4.23 10.19 -16.42
C PRO A 200 3.70 11.63 -16.33
N GLY A 201 3.63 12.17 -15.11
CA GLY A 201 3.32 13.57 -14.91
C GLY A 201 4.39 14.41 -15.60
N LYS A 202 4.05 15.03 -16.72
CA LYS A 202 4.98 15.96 -17.40
C LYS A 202 5.41 17.00 -16.38
N ALA A 203 6.71 17.07 -16.09
CA ALA A 203 7.30 18.21 -15.41
C ALA A 203 6.88 19.45 -16.19
N LYS A 204 6.12 20.36 -15.55
CA LYS A 204 5.95 21.70 -16.09
C LYS A 204 7.35 22.30 -16.14
N LYS A 205 7.91 22.44 -17.34
CA LYS A 205 9.00 23.39 -17.56
C LYS A 205 8.43 24.75 -17.16
N GLU A 206 8.87 25.28 -16.04
CA GLU A 206 8.80 26.71 -15.79
C GLU A 206 9.44 27.39 -17.01
N LYS A 207 8.64 28.22 -17.69
CA LYS A 207 9.18 29.19 -18.61
C LYS A 207 9.67 30.32 -17.74
N ASP A 208 10.97 30.45 -17.63
CA ASP A 208 11.62 31.67 -17.16
C ASP A 208 11.06 32.84 -17.97
N ILE A 209 10.55 33.85 -17.24
CA ILE A 209 10.29 35.20 -17.75
C ILE A 209 11.50 36.05 -17.37
#